data_AF-A0AAW2UW94-F1
#
_entry.id   AF-A0AAW2UW94-F1
#
_cell.length_a   1.000
_cell.length_b   1.000
_cell.length_c   1.000
_cell.angle_alpha   90.00
_cell.angle_beta   90.00
_cell.angle_gamma   90.00
#
_symmetry.space_group_name_H-M   'P 1'
#
loop_
_entity.id
_entity.type
_entity.pdbx_description
1 polymer ?
#
loop_
_entity_poly.entity_id
_entity_poly.type
_entity_poly.pdbx_seq_one_letter_code
_entity_poly.pdbx_strand_id
1 'polypeptide(L)'
;MELDLTPKLAKKLYGGDGDGGAYYAWCPNELPMLREGNIGAAKLALEKNGFAMPRYSDSAKVAYVLQGSGVAGIVLPEKEEKVLPIKKGDAIALPFGVVTWWYNKED
;
A
#
# COMPACT_ATOMS: atom_id res chain seq x y z
N MET A 1 22.64 18.39 -12.59
CA MET A 1 21.24 18.65 -12.95
C MET A 1 20.52 18.87 -11.63
N GLU A 2 19.78 19.96 -11.46
CA GLU A 2 19.00 20.17 -10.23
C GLU A 2 17.86 19.16 -10.16
N LEU A 3 17.67 18.57 -8.98
CA LEU A 3 16.63 17.58 -8.73
C LEU A 3 15.33 18.32 -8.36
N ASP A 4 14.25 18.06 -9.10
CA ASP A 4 12.94 18.63 -8.79
C ASP A 4 12.34 17.96 -7.54
N LEU A 5 12.26 18.72 -6.45
CA LEU A 5 11.71 18.28 -5.16
C LEU A 5 10.29 18.81 -4.91
N THR A 6 9.62 19.36 -5.92
CA THR A 6 8.25 19.86 -5.77
C THR A 6 7.28 18.72 -5.43
N PRO A 7 6.24 18.97 -4.62
CA PRO A 7 5.24 17.96 -4.31
C PRO A 7 4.56 17.41 -5.57
N LYS A 8 4.43 16.08 -5.65
CA LYS A 8 3.76 15.40 -6.77
C LYS A 8 2.54 14.63 -6.27
N LEU A 9 1.48 14.61 -7.06
CA LEU A 9 0.33 13.73 -6.82
C LEU A 9 0.64 12.31 -7.28
N ALA A 10 0.08 11.32 -6.58
CA ALA A 10 0.17 9.93 -7.02
C ALA A 10 -0.61 9.73 -8.32
N LYS A 11 -0.07 8.91 -9.21
CA LYS A 11 -0.77 8.46 -10.41
C LYS A 11 -1.65 7.28 -10.06
N LYS A 12 -2.91 7.29 -10.49
CA LYS A 12 -3.79 6.11 -10.41
C LYS A 12 -3.26 5.05 -11.38
N LEU A 13 -3.00 3.84 -10.89
CA LEU A 13 -2.50 2.74 -11.72
C LEU A 13 -3.64 1.83 -12.20
N TYR A 14 -4.56 1.45 -11.31
CA TYR A 14 -5.70 0.59 -11.62
C TYR A 14 -6.81 0.71 -10.56
N GLY A 15 -7.98 0.15 -10.87
CA GLY A 15 -9.20 0.21 -10.06
C GLY A 15 -10.00 1.51 -10.28
N GLY A 16 -11.13 1.62 -9.60
CA GLY A 16 -12.07 2.73 -9.75
C GLY A 16 -13.46 2.37 -9.25
N ASP A 17 -14.43 3.19 -9.64
CA ASP A 17 -15.83 3.07 -9.24
C ASP A 17 -16.36 1.69 -9.64
N GLY A 18 -16.81 0.91 -8.66
CA GLY A 18 -17.33 -0.45 -8.87
C GLY A 18 -16.30 -1.58 -8.77
N ASP A 19 -15.00 -1.29 -8.69
CA ASP A 19 -13.93 -2.30 -8.51
C ASP A 19 -13.61 -2.58 -7.03
N GLY A 20 -14.33 -1.94 -6.09
CA GLY A 20 -14.10 -2.05 -4.64
C GLY A 20 -12.87 -1.28 -4.15
N GLY A 21 -12.23 -0.49 -5.01
CA GLY A 21 -11.09 0.35 -4.63
C GLY A 21 -10.18 0.75 -5.79
N ALA A 22 -9.11 1.45 -5.46
CA ALA A 22 -8.11 1.92 -6.41
C ALA A 22 -6.70 1.90 -5.82
N TYR A 23 -5.71 1.70 -6.70
CA TYR A 23 -4.29 1.74 -6.35
C TYR A 23 -3.59 2.90 -7.06
N TYR A 24 -2.85 3.69 -6.28
CA TYR A 24 -2.10 4.85 -6.76
C TYR A 24 -0.62 4.67 -6.42
N ALA A 25 0.28 5.21 -7.23
CA ALA A 25 1.72 5.11 -7.00
C ALA A 25 2.47 6.38 -7.33
N TRP A 26 3.61 6.54 -6.65
CA TRP A 26 4.69 7.43 -7.02
C TRP A 26 5.88 6.56 -7.46
N CYS A 27 6.18 6.57 -8.75
CA CYS A 27 7.15 5.66 -9.36
C CYS A 27 8.52 6.32 -9.52
N PRO A 28 9.64 5.72 -9.06
CA PRO A 28 11.00 6.25 -9.28
C PRO A 28 11.43 6.28 -10.76
N ASN A 29 10.68 5.59 -11.63
CA ASN A 29 10.86 5.69 -13.08
C ASN A 29 10.32 7.01 -13.66
N GLU A 30 9.30 7.60 -13.03
CA GLU A 30 8.66 8.85 -13.45
C GLU A 30 9.18 10.05 -12.62
N LEU A 31 9.70 9.79 -11.41
CA LEU A 31 10.05 10.78 -10.41
C LEU A 31 11.52 10.64 -9.99
N PRO A 32 12.45 11.41 -10.60
CA PRO A 32 13.89 11.28 -10.35
C PRO A 32 14.28 11.40 -8.87
N MET A 33 13.58 12.21 -8.08
CA MET A 33 13.87 12.38 -6.66
C MET A 33 13.63 11.11 -5.83
N LEU A 34 12.70 10.26 -6.25
CA LEU A 34 12.48 8.97 -5.60
C LEU A 34 13.54 7.95 -5.98
N ARG A 35 14.05 8.03 -7.22
CA ARG A 35 15.17 7.21 -7.67
C ARG A 35 16.44 7.53 -6.88
N GLU A 36 16.74 8.82 -6.70
CA GLU A 36 17.88 9.27 -5.90
C GLU A 36 17.79 8.78 -4.45
N GLY A 37 16.59 8.82 -3.86
CA GLY A 37 16.34 8.30 -2.51
C GLY A 37 16.25 6.77 -2.42
N ASN A 38 16.30 6.05 -3.55
CA ASN A 38 16.03 4.61 -3.64
C ASN A 38 14.73 4.19 -2.92
N ILE A 39 13.66 4.95 -3.12
CA ILE A 39 12.35 4.73 -2.51
C ILE A 39 11.24 4.72 -3.55
N GLY A 40 10.13 4.11 -3.19
CA GLY A 40 8.85 4.21 -3.90
C GLY A 40 7.72 4.39 -2.89
N ALA A 41 6.58 4.86 -3.37
CA ALA A 41 5.40 4.99 -2.52
C ALA A 41 4.14 4.59 -3.29
N ALA A 42 3.16 4.09 -2.55
CA ALA A 42 1.85 3.77 -3.08
C ALA A 42 0.76 4.11 -2.07
N LYS A 43 -0.44 4.34 -2.58
CA LYS A 43 -1.66 4.53 -1.81
C LYS A 43 -2.69 3.52 -2.29
N LEU A 44 -3.13 2.67 -1.38
CA LEU A 44 -4.29 1.80 -1.57
C LEU A 44 -5.51 2.49 -0.97
N ALA A 45 -6.57 2.65 -1.76
CA ALA A 45 -7.87 3.10 -1.29
C ALA A 45 -8.87 1.98 -1.54
N LEU A 46 -9.57 1.53 -0.49
CA LEU A 46 -10.60 0.51 -0.58
C LEU A 46 -11.94 1.13 -0.24
N GLU A 47 -12.94 0.87 -1.08
CA GLU A 47 -14.33 1.22 -0.80
C GLU A 47 -14.93 0.24 0.22
N LYS A 48 -16.17 0.46 0.68
CA LYS A 48 -16.84 -0.46 1.60
C LYS A 48 -16.87 -1.87 1.00
N ASN A 49 -16.46 -2.87 1.80
CA ASN A 49 -16.29 -4.26 1.38
C ASN A 49 -15.23 -4.49 0.28
N GLY A 50 -14.38 -3.49 0.02
CA GLY A 50 -13.26 -3.61 -0.90
C GLY A 50 -12.22 -4.62 -0.41
N PHE A 51 -11.75 -5.49 -1.31
CA PHE A 51 -10.73 -6.49 -1.03
C PHE A 51 -9.51 -6.33 -1.95
N ALA A 52 -8.39 -5.90 -1.37
CA ALA A 52 -7.10 -5.95 -2.06
C ALA A 52 -6.55 -7.37 -1.97
N MET A 53 -6.52 -8.05 -3.11
CA MET A 53 -6.03 -9.42 -3.26
C MET A 53 -4.58 -9.59 -2.76
N PRO A 54 -4.21 -10.81 -2.34
CA PRO A 54 -2.85 -11.13 -1.89
C PRO A 54 -1.78 -10.70 -2.90
N ARG A 55 -0.82 -9.90 -2.42
CA ARG A 55 0.31 -9.41 -3.20
C ARG A 55 1.59 -9.41 -2.35
N TYR A 56 2.70 -9.82 -2.95
CA TYR A 56 4.04 -9.64 -2.37
C TYR A 56 4.72 -8.36 -2.86
N SER A 57 5.67 -7.87 -2.09
CA SER A 57 6.53 -6.74 -2.44
C SER A 57 7.97 -7.22 -2.62
N ASP A 58 8.65 -6.71 -3.64
CA ASP A 58 10.09 -6.87 -3.87
C ASP A 58 10.95 -5.90 -3.04
N SER A 59 10.36 -5.31 -2.01
CA SER A 59 10.99 -4.35 -1.10
C SER A 59 10.34 -4.42 0.27
N ALA A 60 11.11 -4.11 1.31
CA ALA A 60 10.55 -3.86 2.64
C ALA A 60 9.79 -2.53 2.63
N LYS A 61 8.67 -2.46 3.35
CA LYS A 61 7.81 -1.27 3.39
C LYS A 61 7.17 -1.07 4.77
N VAL A 62 6.70 0.16 5.00
CA VAL A 62 5.82 0.48 6.14
C VAL A 62 4.46 0.83 5.58
N ALA A 63 3.43 0.07 5.94
CA ALA A 63 2.04 0.40 5.64
C ALA A 63 1.48 1.27 6.76
N TYR A 64 0.88 2.41 6.42
CA TYR A 64 0.27 3.34 7.38
C TYR A 64 -1.19 3.58 7.03
N VAL A 65 -2.09 3.45 8.00
CA VAL A 65 -3.53 3.64 7.79
C VAL A 65 -3.88 5.12 7.89
N LEU A 66 -4.09 5.75 6.74
CA LEU A 66 -4.42 7.18 6.64
C LEU A 66 -5.84 7.50 7.16
N GLN A 67 -6.80 6.59 6.92
CA GLN A 67 -8.22 6.77 7.24
C GLN A 67 -8.92 5.41 7.36
N GLY A 68 -10.02 5.38 8.11
CA GLY A 68 -10.92 4.23 8.21
C GLY A 68 -10.40 3.13 9.14
N SER A 69 -10.98 1.96 8.98
CA SER A 69 -10.61 0.73 9.67
C SER A 69 -10.83 -0.48 8.76
N GLY A 70 -10.18 -1.59 9.05
CA GLY A 70 -10.34 -2.80 8.27
C GLY A 70 -9.57 -3.96 8.84
N VAL A 71 -9.23 -4.90 7.98
CA VAL A 71 -8.48 -6.11 8.33
C VAL A 71 -7.30 -6.27 7.36
N ALA A 72 -6.14 -6.59 7.91
CA ALA A 72 -4.94 -6.93 7.14
C ALA A 72 -4.56 -8.39 7.40
N GLY A 73 -4.35 -9.14 6.34
CA GLY A 73 -3.68 -10.44 6.40
C GLY A 73 -2.22 -10.32 6.02
N ILE A 74 -1.36 -10.97 6.81
CA ILE A 74 0.09 -10.98 6.64
C ILE A 74 0.55 -12.43 6.64
N VAL A 75 1.09 -12.86 5.50
CA VAL A 75 1.61 -14.21 5.32
C VAL A 75 3.13 -14.11 5.15
N LEU A 76 3.84 -14.60 6.16
CA LEU A 76 5.30 -14.73 6.14
C LEU A 76 5.66 -16.16 5.70
N PRO A 77 6.79 -16.35 4.98
CA PRO A 77 7.27 -17.69 4.65
C PRO A 77 7.38 -18.57 5.91
N GLU A 78 6.87 -19.79 5.83
CA GLU A 78 6.96 -20.81 6.90
C GLU A 78 6.31 -20.42 8.23
N LYS A 79 5.42 -19.41 8.23
CA LYS A 79 4.64 -19.01 9.41
C LYS A 79 3.16 -19.12 9.12
N GLU A 80 2.39 -19.31 10.18
CA GLU A 80 0.95 -19.13 10.11
C GLU A 80 0.61 -17.68 9.76
N GLU A 81 -0.48 -17.53 9.01
CA GLU A 81 -1.02 -16.22 8.66
C GLU A 81 -1.40 -15.44 9.92
N LYS A 82 -1.07 -14.15 9.92
CA LYS A 82 -1.57 -13.20 10.91
C LYS A 82 -2.66 -12.34 10.29
N VAL A 83 -3.85 -12.42 10.87
CA VAL A 83 -4.99 -11.57 10.51
C VAL A 83 -5.20 -10.56 11.64
N LEU A 84 -5.06 -9.27 11.32
CA LEU A 84 -5.05 -8.19 12.30
C LEU A 84 -6.13 -7.15 11.96
N PRO A 85 -6.94 -6.69 12.93
CA PRO A 85 -7.73 -5.48 12.75
C PRO A 85 -6.78 -4.28 12.67
N ILE A 86 -7.09 -3.33 11.80
CA ILE A 86 -6.32 -2.11 11.59
C ILE A 86 -7.25 -0.90 11.63
N LYS A 87 -6.73 0.24 12.11
CA LYS A 87 -7.45 1.51 12.14
C LYS A 87 -6.52 2.69 11.86
N LYS A 88 -7.11 3.84 11.56
CA LYS A 88 -6.39 5.11 11.38
C LYS A 88 -5.30 5.30 12.44
N GLY A 89 -4.08 5.57 11.97
CA GLY A 89 -2.90 5.79 12.81
C GLY A 89 -2.04 4.55 13.04
N ASP A 90 -2.54 3.34 12.73
CA ASP A 90 -1.73 2.14 12.81
C ASP A 90 -0.64 2.12 11.72
N ALA A 91 0.54 1.61 12.09
CA ALA A 91 1.65 1.39 11.18
C ALA A 91 2.13 -0.06 11.28
N ILE A 92 2.39 -0.70 10.13
CA ILE A 92 2.84 -2.09 10.05
C ILE A 92 4.14 -2.14 9.24
N ALA A 93 5.20 -2.63 9.87
CA ALA A 93 6.45 -2.95 9.18
C ALA A 93 6.31 -4.28 8.43
N LEU A 94 6.58 -4.26 7.13
CA LEU A 94 6.41 -5.38 6.22
C LEU A 94 7.77 -5.73 5.59
N PRO A 95 8.36 -6.89 5.93
CA PRO A 95 9.63 -7.33 5.35
C PRO A 95 9.57 -7.56 3.84
N PHE A 96 10.74 -7.64 3.20
CA PHE A 96 10.85 -8.06 1.80
C PHE A 96 10.17 -9.42 1.56
N GLY A 97 9.44 -9.55 0.46
CA GLY A 97 8.80 -10.80 0.04
C GLY A 97 7.55 -11.20 0.82
N VAL A 98 7.11 -10.41 1.80
CA VAL A 98 5.88 -10.71 2.56
C VAL A 98 4.63 -10.58 1.68
N VAL A 99 3.74 -11.55 1.76
CA VAL A 99 2.43 -11.50 1.10
C VAL A 99 1.44 -10.80 2.03
N THR A 100 0.71 -9.82 1.50
CA THR A 100 -0.34 -9.11 2.24
C THR A 100 -1.63 -9.04 1.43
N TRP A 101 -2.77 -9.12 2.12
CA TRP A 101 -4.08 -8.73 1.60
C TRP A 101 -4.74 -7.75 2.57
N TRP A 102 -5.69 -6.97 2.07
CA TRP A 102 -6.34 -5.91 2.84
C TRP A 102 -7.84 -5.92 2.55
N TYR A 103 -8.65 -5.78 3.60
CA TYR A 103 -10.10 -5.78 3.48
C TYR A 103 -10.69 -4.60 4.25
N ASN A 104 -11.52 -3.80 3.57
CA ASN A 104 -12.28 -2.75 4.23
C ASN A 104 -13.57 -3.34 4.82
N LYS A 105 -13.46 -3.76 6.07
CA LYS A 105 -14.58 -4.19 6.92
C LYS A 105 -15.17 -2.95 7.61
N GLU A 106 -15.93 -2.16 6.87
CA GLU A 106 -16.82 -1.15 7.43
C GLU A 106 -18.23 -1.74 7.52
N ASP A 107 -18.85 -1.64 8.70
CA ASP A 107 -20.26 -2.00 8.91
C ASP A 107 -21.21 -1.12 8.08
#